data_AF-A0A933SS92-F1
#
_entry.id   AF-A0A933SS92-F1
#
_cell.length_a   1.000
_cell.length_b   1.000
_cell.length_c   1.000
_cell.angle_alpha   90.00
_cell.angle_beta   90.00
_cell.angle_gamma   90.00
#
_symmetry.space_group_name_H-M   'P 1'
#
loop_
_entity.id
_entity.type
_entity.pdbx_description
1 polymer ?
#
loop_
_entity_poly.entity_id
_entity_poly.type
_entity_poly.pdbx_seq_one_letter_code
_entity_poly.pdbx_strand_id
1 'polypeptide(L)'
;MKKILMVFVILGIAQVLTGTLALAADPPKEYKKCKMCHKTDDDQWTATVGPGLKGIGKRASREYLEESLKDPRRLFDAGGPEIEAMKKWPKFKPALLMPGVIKNLTDEERKTLVEYLLTL
;
A
#
# COMPACT_ATOMS: atom_id res chain seq x y z
N MET A 1 -56.89 -18.05 -34.98
CA MET A 1 -56.84 -18.40 -33.54
C MET A 1 -55.42 -18.21 -33.05
N LYS A 2 -55.24 -17.51 -31.91
CA LYS A 2 -54.13 -17.63 -30.92
C LYS A 2 -52.69 -17.66 -31.46
N LYS A 3 -51.94 -16.56 -31.40
CA LYS A 3 -51.20 -16.01 -30.23
C LYS A 3 -49.75 -16.54 -30.16
N ILE A 4 -48.85 -15.60 -29.81
CA ILE A 4 -47.53 -15.73 -29.16
C ILE A 4 -46.32 -15.72 -30.12
N LEU A 5 -45.56 -14.62 -30.21
CA LEU A 5 -44.39 -14.23 -29.35
C LEU A 5 -43.23 -15.23 -29.58
N MET A 6 -41.99 -14.88 -29.92
CA MET A 6 -41.13 -13.85 -29.36
C MET A 6 -40.06 -13.48 -30.39
N VAL A 7 -39.89 -12.18 -30.62
CA VAL A 7 -38.64 -11.60 -31.12
C VAL A 7 -37.63 -11.75 -29.98
N PHE A 8 -36.72 -12.72 -30.07
CA PHE A 8 -35.56 -12.78 -29.20
C PHE A 8 -34.56 -11.73 -29.68
N VAL A 9 -34.71 -10.52 -29.15
CA VAL A 9 -33.62 -9.54 -29.06
C VAL A 9 -32.51 -10.23 -28.27
N ILE A 10 -31.48 -10.72 -28.97
CA ILE A 10 -30.22 -11.14 -28.36
C ILE A 10 -29.52 -9.84 -27.93
N LEU A 11 -29.99 -9.28 -26.83
CA LEU A 11 -29.37 -8.15 -26.16
C LEU A 11 -28.08 -8.69 -25.54
N GLY A 12 -26.97 -8.18 -26.04
CA GLY A 12 -25.64 -8.53 -25.55
C GLY A 12 -25.55 -8.38 -24.04
N ILE A 13 -25.08 -9.43 -23.40
CA ILE A 13 -24.42 -9.33 -22.10
C ILE A 13 -23.08 -10.02 -22.28
N ALA A 14 -22.13 -9.26 -22.85
CA ALA A 14 -20.73 -9.47 -22.55
C ALA A 14 -20.57 -9.09 -21.07
N GLN A 15 -20.82 -10.06 -20.18
CA GLN A 15 -20.42 -9.94 -18.79
C GLN A 15 -18.91 -10.03 -18.77
N VAL A 16 -18.29 -8.86 -18.85
CA VAL A 16 -16.89 -8.64 -18.52
C VAL A 16 -16.71 -9.10 -17.08
N LEU A 17 -16.24 -10.34 -16.90
CA LEU A 17 -15.60 -10.75 -15.66
C LEU A 17 -14.26 -9.99 -15.58
N THR A 18 -14.30 -8.71 -15.24
CA THR A 18 -13.16 -8.03 -14.62
C THR A 18 -13.11 -8.45 -13.15
N GLY A 19 -13.01 -9.75 -12.91
CA GLY A 19 -12.37 -10.24 -11.71
C GLY A 19 -10.88 -10.05 -11.93
N THR A 20 -10.38 -8.84 -11.66
CA THR A 20 -8.94 -8.70 -11.42
C THR A 20 -8.64 -9.53 -10.18
N LEU A 21 -8.29 -10.79 -10.39
CA LEU A 21 -7.25 -11.40 -9.58
C LEU A 21 -6.14 -10.36 -9.58
N ALA A 22 -5.88 -9.77 -8.42
CA ALA A 22 -4.64 -9.05 -8.19
C ALA A 22 -3.52 -10.09 -8.32
N LEU A 23 -3.13 -10.39 -9.56
CA LEU A 23 -1.80 -10.86 -9.86
C LEU A 23 -0.89 -9.88 -9.13
N ALA A 24 -0.08 -10.40 -8.19
CA ALA A 24 0.84 -9.59 -7.43
C ALA A 24 1.55 -8.65 -8.42
N ALA A 25 1.24 -7.36 -8.35
CA ALA A 25 1.79 -6.40 -9.28
C ALA A 25 3.31 -6.49 -9.14
N ASP A 26 4.04 -6.45 -10.26
CA ASP A 26 5.51 -6.39 -10.17
C ASP A 26 5.90 -5.19 -9.28
N PRO A 27 6.90 -5.37 -8.39
CA PRO A 27 7.34 -4.28 -7.52
C PRO A 27 7.77 -3.06 -8.34
N PRO A 28 7.26 -1.85 -8.04
CA PRO A 28 7.71 -0.65 -8.71
C PRO A 28 9.20 -0.43 -8.43
N LYS A 29 9.89 0.24 -9.36
CA LYS A 29 11.34 0.49 -9.28
C LYS A 29 11.76 1.14 -7.96
N GLU A 30 10.90 1.95 -7.37
CA GLU A 30 11.09 2.72 -6.15
C GLU A 30 11.12 1.82 -4.92
N TYR A 31 10.48 0.65 -4.98
CA TYR A 31 10.42 -0.33 -3.90
C TYR A 31 11.80 -0.82 -3.45
N LYS A 32 12.79 -0.83 -4.34
CA LYS A 32 14.17 -1.16 -3.98
C LYS A 32 14.75 -0.24 -2.90
N LYS A 33 14.27 1.01 -2.82
CA LYS A 33 14.69 1.99 -1.81
C LYS A 33 14.13 1.62 -0.42
N CYS A 34 12.93 1.02 -0.36
CA CYS A 34 12.32 0.55 0.90
C CYS A 34 13.19 -0.54 1.55
N LYS A 35 13.75 -1.44 0.74
CA LYS A 35 14.60 -2.56 1.19
C LYS A 35 15.91 -2.13 1.87
N MET A 36 16.33 -0.88 1.70
CA MET A 36 17.54 -0.36 2.37
C MET A 36 17.37 -0.27 3.89
N CYS A 37 16.15 -0.02 4.36
CA CYS A 37 15.85 0.18 5.77
C CYS A 37 14.85 -0.85 6.32
N HIS A 38 13.98 -1.36 5.46
CA HIS A 38 12.91 -2.27 5.83
C HIS A 38 13.16 -3.67 5.28
N LYS A 39 12.87 -4.68 6.11
CA LYS A 39 12.65 -6.03 5.61
C LYS A 39 11.23 -6.15 5.07
N THR A 40 11.07 -6.79 3.93
CA THR A 40 9.78 -6.78 3.21
C THR A 40 9.00 -8.07 3.33
N ASP A 41 9.68 -9.13 3.73
CA ASP A 41 9.21 -10.50 3.91
C ASP A 41 9.08 -10.88 5.39
N ASP A 42 9.56 -10.03 6.29
CA ASP A 42 9.44 -10.18 7.73
C ASP A 42 8.39 -9.25 8.34
N ASP A 43 7.91 -9.63 9.52
CA ASP A 43 6.98 -8.84 10.32
C ASP A 43 7.61 -7.55 10.89
N GLN A 44 6.74 -6.74 11.50
CA GLN A 44 7.06 -5.40 12.02
C GLN A 44 8.23 -5.33 13.01
N TRP A 45 8.65 -6.43 13.65
CA TRP A 45 9.59 -6.40 14.78
C TRP A 45 11.02 -6.85 14.44
N THR A 46 11.25 -7.49 13.31
CA THR A 46 12.53 -8.18 13.06
C THR A 46 13.62 -7.27 12.47
N ALA A 47 13.24 -6.20 11.78
CA ALA A 47 14.18 -5.33 11.07
C ALA A 47 14.96 -4.41 12.02
N THR A 48 16.06 -3.82 11.53
CA THR A 48 17.03 -3.07 12.36
C THR A 48 16.92 -1.56 12.22
N VAL A 49 16.52 -1.05 11.04
CA VAL A 49 16.47 0.40 10.75
C VAL A 49 15.03 0.91 10.71
N GLY A 50 14.16 0.32 9.88
CA GLY A 50 12.71 0.53 9.90
C GLY A 50 11.96 -0.79 10.16
N PRO A 51 10.71 -0.77 10.63
CA PRO A 51 9.94 -1.99 10.93
C PRO A 51 9.65 -2.80 9.65
N GLY A 52 9.48 -4.12 9.75
CA GLY A 52 9.18 -4.94 8.58
C GLY A 52 7.84 -4.59 7.92
N LEU A 53 7.77 -4.72 6.59
CA LEU A 53 6.63 -4.25 5.77
C LEU A 53 5.62 -5.35 5.44
N LYS A 54 5.88 -6.61 5.79
CA LYS A 54 4.90 -7.68 5.57
C LYS A 54 3.58 -7.37 6.29
N GLY A 55 2.48 -7.48 5.56
CA GLY A 55 1.14 -7.17 6.08
C GLY A 55 0.92 -5.71 6.44
N ILE A 56 1.72 -4.75 5.91
CA ILE A 56 1.59 -3.33 6.27
C ILE A 56 0.17 -2.79 6.02
N GLY A 57 -0.50 -3.24 4.96
CA GLY A 57 -1.89 -2.85 4.67
C GLY A 57 -2.92 -3.30 5.72
N LYS A 58 -2.56 -4.22 6.62
CA LYS A 58 -3.43 -4.63 7.75
C LYS A 58 -3.29 -3.73 8.98
N ARG A 59 -2.22 -2.92 9.04
CA ARG A 59 -1.83 -2.13 10.24
C ARG A 59 -1.67 -0.63 9.96
N ALA A 60 -1.80 -0.22 8.71
CA ALA A 60 -1.75 1.17 8.28
C ALA A 60 -2.77 1.39 7.16
N SER A 61 -3.48 2.52 7.22
CA SER A 61 -4.40 2.94 6.16
C SER A 61 -3.64 3.36 4.91
N ARG A 62 -4.32 3.36 3.75
CA ARG A 62 -3.78 3.89 2.50
C ARG A 62 -3.34 5.35 2.68
N GLU A 63 -4.19 6.14 3.30
CA GLU A 63 -3.98 7.57 3.55
C GLU A 63 -2.75 7.79 4.42
N TYR A 64 -2.60 6.98 5.48
CA TYR A 64 -1.39 7.01 6.31
C TYR A 64 -0.14 6.69 5.49
N LEU A 65 -0.17 5.68 4.61
CA LEU A 65 0.98 5.30 3.78
C LEU A 65 1.35 6.40 2.79
N GLU A 66 0.36 7.03 2.15
CA GLU A 66 0.59 8.16 1.23
C GLU A 66 1.23 9.34 1.95
N GLU A 67 0.69 9.74 3.11
CA GLU A 67 1.23 10.86 3.89
C GLU A 67 2.61 10.52 4.50
N SER A 68 2.82 9.27 4.94
CA SER A 68 4.11 8.79 5.46
C SER A 68 5.21 8.85 4.40
N LEU A 69 4.89 8.57 3.14
CA LEU A 69 5.85 8.64 2.04
C LEU A 69 6.13 10.07 1.58
N LYS A 70 5.22 11.01 1.89
CA LYS A 70 5.34 12.43 1.53
C LYS A 70 6.13 13.22 2.59
N ASP A 71 5.73 13.11 3.85
CA ASP A 71 6.36 13.80 4.97
C ASP A 71 6.21 13.00 6.28
N PRO A 72 7.07 11.98 6.49
CA PRO A 72 7.00 11.14 7.68
C PRO A 72 7.27 11.91 8.97
N ARG A 73 8.00 13.03 8.91
CA ARG A 73 8.28 13.85 10.08
C ARG A 73 7.04 14.62 10.51
N ARG A 74 6.38 15.30 9.57
CA ARG A 74 5.11 15.99 9.83
C ARG A 74 4.05 15.05 10.38
N LEU A 75 3.95 13.83 9.83
CA LEU A 75 3.00 12.83 10.31
C LEU A 75 3.34 12.35 11.72
N PHE A 76 4.63 12.11 12.01
CA PHE A 76 5.07 11.75 13.36
C PHE A 76 4.75 12.84 14.39
N ASP A 77 4.99 14.11 14.05
CA ASP A 77 4.71 15.25 14.92
C ASP A 77 3.19 15.44 15.13
N ALA A 78 2.36 15.10 14.13
CA ALA A 78 0.90 15.12 14.25
C ALA A 78 0.34 13.98 15.14
N GLY A 79 1.07 12.87 15.26
CA GLY A 79 0.66 11.69 16.04
C GLY A 79 -0.41 10.84 15.36
N GLY A 80 -1.19 10.11 16.16
CA GLY A 80 -2.24 9.19 15.68
C GLY A 80 -1.96 7.72 15.99
N PRO A 81 -2.93 6.82 15.75
CA PRO A 81 -2.85 5.43 16.18
C PRO A 81 -1.67 4.68 15.56
N GLU A 82 -1.33 4.93 14.30
CA GLU A 82 -0.17 4.32 13.63
C GLU A 82 1.16 4.79 14.23
N ILE A 83 1.26 6.06 14.63
CA ILE A 83 2.44 6.60 15.30
C ILE A 83 2.57 6.03 16.72
N GLU A 84 1.47 5.91 17.47
CA GLU A 84 1.47 5.27 18.78
C GLU A 84 1.81 3.78 18.70
N ALA A 85 1.38 3.09 17.64
CA ALA A 85 1.79 1.72 17.37
C ALA A 85 3.29 1.63 17.04
N MET A 86 3.82 2.58 16.26
CA MET A 86 5.24 2.66 15.90
C MET A 86 6.13 2.89 17.14
N LYS A 87 5.71 3.75 18.08
CA LYS A 87 6.44 4.01 19.33
C LYS A 87 6.59 2.78 20.23
N LYS A 88 5.71 1.79 20.08
CA LYS A 88 5.80 0.51 20.81
C LYS A 88 6.87 -0.43 20.23
N TRP A 89 7.48 -0.09 19.09
CA TRP A 89 8.57 -0.88 18.54
C TRP A 89 9.81 -0.80 19.43
N PRO A 90 10.33 -1.93 19.95
CA PRO A 90 11.46 -1.90 20.88
C PRO A 90 12.73 -1.25 20.30
N LYS A 91 12.86 -1.19 18.98
CA LYS A 91 14.00 -0.58 18.28
C LYS A 91 13.68 0.83 17.76
N PHE A 92 12.49 1.38 18.04
CA PHE A 92 12.12 2.70 17.57
C PHE A 92 13.09 3.76 18.07
N LYS A 93 13.53 4.61 17.15
CA LYS A 93 14.27 5.84 17.46
C LYS A 93 13.70 6.93 16.56
N PRO A 94 13.28 8.10 17.10
CA PRO A 94 12.81 9.21 16.27
C PRO A 94 13.81 9.66 15.20
N ALA A 95 15.12 9.50 15.47
CA ALA A 95 16.19 9.77 14.50
C ALA A 95 16.22 8.79 13.31
N LEU A 96 15.53 7.64 13.41
CA LEU A 96 15.37 6.65 12.35
C LEU A 96 14.03 6.80 11.61
N LEU A 97 13.28 7.88 11.86
CA LEU A 97 12.20 8.25 10.96
C LEU A 97 12.77 8.33 9.56
N MET A 98 12.12 7.63 8.64
CA MET A 98 12.47 7.57 7.24
C MET A 98 12.91 8.95 6.73
N PRO A 99 14.21 9.19 6.45
CA PRO A 99 14.68 10.51 6.05
C PRO A 99 14.15 10.81 4.65
N GLY A 100 13.00 11.50 4.58
CA GLY A 100 12.25 11.86 3.37
C GLY A 100 12.29 10.77 2.30
N VAL A 101 11.96 9.51 2.66
CA VAL A 101 12.63 8.27 2.18
C VAL A 101 12.76 8.05 0.70
N ILE A 102 12.07 8.83 -0.10
CA ILE A 102 12.40 8.94 -1.50
C ILE A 102 12.36 10.41 -1.83
N LYS A 103 13.47 11.08 -1.53
CA LYS A 103 13.68 12.50 -1.82
C LYS A 103 13.36 12.67 -3.30
N ASN A 104 12.18 13.21 -3.61
CA ASN A 104 11.61 13.40 -4.96
C ASN A 104 10.79 12.22 -5.57
N LEU A 105 10.01 11.44 -4.81
CA LEU A 105 8.90 10.69 -5.43
C LEU A 105 7.94 11.64 -6.15
N THR A 106 7.56 11.31 -7.38
CA THR A 106 6.36 11.92 -7.98
C THR A 106 5.08 11.42 -7.29
N ASP A 107 3.97 12.08 -7.54
CA ASP A 107 2.66 11.66 -7.03
C ASP A 107 2.26 10.27 -7.56
N GLU A 108 2.56 9.99 -8.82
CA GLU A 108 2.30 8.70 -9.48
C GLU A 108 3.19 7.60 -8.93
N GLU A 109 4.49 7.86 -8.76
CA GLU A 109 5.41 6.89 -8.16
C GLU A 109 5.00 6.56 -6.73
N ARG A 110 4.58 7.56 -5.95
CA ARG A 110 4.10 7.38 -4.58
C ARG A 110 2.84 6.52 -4.55
N LYS A 111 1.84 6.84 -5.38
CA LYS A 111 0.59 6.05 -5.45
C LYS A 111 0.87 4.60 -5.83
N THR A 112 1.69 4.39 -6.86
CA THR A 112 2.06 3.04 -7.32
C THR A 112 2.78 2.26 -6.22
N LEU A 113 3.68 2.93 -5.48
CA LEU A 113 4.35 2.32 -4.34
C LEU A 113 3.37 1.95 -3.22
N VAL A 114 2.39 2.81 -2.91
CA VAL A 114 1.36 2.51 -1.90
C VAL A 114 0.51 1.32 -2.34
N GLU A 115 0.06 1.26 -3.58
CA GLU A 115 -0.68 0.08 -4.10
C GLU A 115 0.12 -1.19 -3.87
N TYR A 116 1.40 -1.19 -4.23
CA TYR A 116 2.26 -2.35 -4.04
C TYR A 116 2.45 -2.69 -2.55
N LEU A 117 2.67 -1.70 -1.68
CA LEU A 117 2.79 -1.91 -0.23
C LEU A 117 1.53 -2.55 0.37
N LEU A 118 0.34 -2.21 -0.13
CA LEU A 118 -0.92 -2.80 0.33
C LEU A 118 -1.07 -4.28 -0.06
N THR A 119 -0.23 -4.79 -0.97
CA THR A 119 -0.19 -6.21 -1.35
C THR A 119 0.79 -7.06 -0.53
N LEU A 120 1.63 -6.44 0.30
CA LEU A 120 2.61 -7.13 1.18
C LEU A 120 1.97 -7.74 2.43
#